data_AF-A0A2V3PJU1-F1
#
_entry.id   AF-A0A2V3PJU1-F1
#
_cell.length_a   1.000
_cell.length_b   1.000
_cell.length_c   1.000
_cell.angle_alpha   90.00
_cell.angle_beta   90.00
_cell.angle_gamma   90.00
#
_symmetry.space_group_name_H-M   'P 1'
#
loop_
_entity.id
_entity.type
_entity.pdbx_description
1 polymer ?
#
loop_
_entity_poly.entity_id
_entity_poly.type
_entity_poly.pdbx_seq_one_letter_code
_entity_poly.pdbx_strand_id
1 'polypeptide(L)'
;MGGHNKKPVIIKNNVFVDFVNFDDCQFDELLIVENNIFCKATNLLIDFHTNESNTFAKTSRINNNIGDLGYNKQYYNAIEGGDVKWK
;
A
#
# COMPACT_ATOMS: atom_id res chain seq x y z
N MET A 1 -1.08 6.73 -4.33
CA MET A 1 -1.68 7.68 -3.38
C MET A 1 -0.63 8.00 -2.34
N GLY A 2 -0.63 9.20 -1.77
CA GLY A 2 0.41 9.60 -0.80
C GLY A 2 -0.07 10.74 0.08
N GLY A 3 0.58 10.91 1.23
CA GLY A 3 0.36 12.02 2.13
C GLY A 3 -0.68 11.77 3.22
N HIS A 4 -1.12 12.87 3.85
CA HIS A 4 -1.91 12.86 5.07
C HIS A 4 -3.41 12.92 4.75
N ASN A 5 -4.08 11.77 4.82
CA ASN A 5 -5.49 11.60 4.52
C ASN A 5 -6.32 11.89 5.78
N LYS A 6 -6.72 13.15 5.94
CA LYS A 6 -7.57 13.65 7.04
C LYS A 6 -9.07 13.43 6.83
N LYS A 7 -9.44 12.68 5.79
CA LYS A 7 -10.82 12.32 5.45
C LYS A 7 -10.88 10.84 5.15
N PRO A 8 -12.06 10.20 5.31
CA PRO A 8 -12.21 8.79 4.98
C PRO A 8 -11.79 8.47 3.54
N VAL A 9 -11.06 7.37 3.37
CA VAL A 9 -10.65 6.84 2.06
C VAL A 9 -11.30 5.46 1.89
N ILE A 10 -12.01 5.28 0.77
CA ILE A 10 -12.78 4.06 0.51
C ILE A 10 -12.34 3.49 -0.84
N ILE A 11 -11.74 2.30 -0.81
CA ILE A 11 -11.25 1.55 -1.97
C ILE A 11 -11.93 0.18 -1.93
N LYS A 12 -12.98 0.00 -2.74
CA LYS A 12 -13.72 -1.27 -2.76
C LYS A 12 -14.01 -1.79 -4.15
N ASN A 13 -14.03 -3.11 -4.31
CA ASN A 13 -14.50 -3.80 -5.51
C ASN A 13 -13.72 -3.45 -6.79
N ASN A 14 -12.42 -3.17 -6.67
CA ASN A 14 -11.57 -2.85 -7.83
C ASN A 14 -10.68 -4.03 -8.24
N VAL A 15 -10.25 -4.01 -9.50
CA VAL A 15 -9.16 -4.84 -10.00
C VAL A 15 -8.02 -3.91 -10.43
N PHE A 16 -6.92 -3.93 -9.69
CA PHE A 16 -5.70 -3.20 -10.00
C PHE A 16 -4.76 -4.10 -10.78
N VAL A 17 -4.60 -3.80 -12.06
CA VAL A 17 -3.77 -4.58 -12.99
C VAL A 17 -2.27 -4.26 -12.89
N ASP A 18 -1.91 -3.21 -12.16
CA ASP A 18 -0.53 -2.79 -11.94
C ASP A 18 -0.27 -2.52 -10.44
N PHE A 19 0.99 -2.32 -10.08
CA PHE A 19 1.38 -2.09 -8.69
C PHE A 19 0.73 -0.81 -8.14
N VAL A 20 0.05 -0.92 -6.99
CA VAL A 20 -0.57 0.24 -6.33
C VAL A 20 0.35 0.75 -5.25
N ASN A 21 0.83 1.98 -5.42
CA ASN A 21 1.74 2.61 -4.47
C ASN A 21 1.01 3.45 -3.41
N PHE A 22 1.30 3.17 -2.14
CA PHE A 22 0.88 3.89 -0.95
C PHE A 22 2.09 4.42 -0.15
N ASP A 23 3.27 4.62 -0.73
CA ASP A 23 4.43 5.19 -0.01
C ASP A 23 4.04 6.44 0.81
N ASP A 24 4.46 6.47 2.07
CA ASP A 24 4.28 7.58 3.02
C ASP A 24 2.81 8.06 3.11
N CYS A 25 1.87 7.11 3.26
CA CYS A 25 0.48 7.41 3.53
C CYS A 25 0.18 7.43 5.03
N GLN A 26 -0.46 8.50 5.47
CA GLN A 26 -1.07 8.58 6.81
C GLN A 26 -2.57 8.61 6.67
N PHE A 27 -3.27 7.65 7.28
CA PHE A 27 -4.72 7.59 7.29
C PHE A 27 -5.22 7.94 8.70
N ASP A 28 -5.35 9.23 8.98
CA ASP A 28 -5.82 9.74 10.28
C ASP A 28 -7.30 9.40 10.54
N GLU A 29 -8.06 9.21 9.46
CA GLU A 29 -9.46 8.82 9.47
C GLU A 29 -9.66 7.41 8.90
N LEU A 30 -10.92 6.98 8.82
CA LEU A 30 -11.32 5.67 8.33
C LEU A 30 -10.75 5.35 6.93
N LEU A 31 -9.87 4.35 6.87
CA LEU A 31 -9.52 3.66 5.62
C LEU A 31 -10.37 2.39 5.48
N ILE A 32 -11.03 2.22 4.34
CA ILE A 32 -11.62 0.93 3.95
C ILE A 32 -10.99 0.43 2.66
N VAL A 33 -10.32 -0.72 2.73
CA VAL A 33 -9.80 -1.45 1.56
C VAL A 33 -10.42 -2.84 1.56
N GLU A 34 -11.46 -3.03 0.76
CA GLU A 34 -12.26 -4.27 0.79
C GLU A 34 -12.56 -4.83 -0.60
N ASN A 35 -12.48 -6.14 -0.75
CA ASN A 35 -12.91 -6.84 -1.98
C ASN A 35 -12.15 -6.38 -3.24
N ASN A 36 -10.87 -6.01 -3.12
CA ASN A 36 -10.04 -5.65 -4.26
C ASN A 36 -9.12 -6.80 -4.70
N ILE A 37 -8.72 -6.79 -5.97
CA ILE A 37 -7.69 -7.67 -6.52
C ILE A 37 -6.49 -6.81 -6.92
N PHE A 38 -5.32 -7.07 -6.34
CA PHE A 38 -4.04 -6.44 -6.64
C PHE A 38 -3.16 -7.40 -7.44
N CYS A 39 -3.25 -7.36 -8.77
CA CYS A 39 -2.57 -8.32 -9.64
C CYS A 39 -1.04 -8.25 -9.53
N LYS A 40 -0.48 -7.06 -9.33
CA LYS A 40 0.96 -6.84 -9.11
C LYS A 40 1.28 -6.33 -7.70
N ALA A 41 0.49 -6.74 -6.72
CA ALA A 41 0.66 -6.35 -5.32
C ALA A 41 0.51 -4.84 -5.04
N THR A 42 0.66 -4.52 -3.76
CA THR A 42 0.70 -3.17 -3.21
C THR A 42 1.58 -3.14 -1.97
N ASN A 43 2.08 -1.96 -1.61
CA ASN A 43 2.83 -1.70 -0.38
C ASN A 43 1.94 -1.06 0.71
N LEU A 44 0.64 -1.31 0.70
CA LEU A 44 -0.27 -0.72 1.68
C LEU A 44 0.15 -1.08 3.11
N LEU A 45 0.37 -2.36 3.40
CA LEU A 45 0.64 -2.91 4.74
C LEU A 45 2.13 -3.10 5.04
N ILE A 46 3.01 -2.51 4.23
CA ILE A 46 4.44 -2.62 4.51
C ILE A 46 4.77 -1.88 5.81
N ASP A 47 5.54 -2.56 6.67
CA ASP A 47 6.21 -1.91 7.79
C ASP A 47 7.70 -1.80 7.44
N PHE A 48 8.15 -0.60 7.15
CA PHE A 48 9.56 -0.29 6.94
C PHE A 48 10.34 -0.20 8.26
N HIS A 49 9.65 -0.23 9.41
CA HIS A 49 10.21 0.12 10.72
C HIS A 49 10.90 1.50 10.73
N THR A 50 10.40 2.43 9.91
CA THR A 50 10.85 3.82 9.77
C THR A 50 9.64 4.78 9.79
N ASN A 51 9.90 6.08 9.75
CA ASN A 51 8.86 7.10 9.59
C ASN A 51 8.16 7.08 8.22
N GLU A 52 8.58 6.19 7.31
CA GLU A 52 8.03 6.03 5.96
C GLU A 52 6.94 4.93 5.90
N SER A 53 6.73 4.20 7.01
CA SER A 53 5.66 3.21 7.13
C SER A 53 4.28 3.87 7.06
N ASN A 54 3.34 3.18 6.43
CA ASN A 54 1.96 3.64 6.39
C ASN A 54 1.32 3.57 7.77
N THR A 55 0.57 4.61 8.13
CA THR A 55 -0.13 4.68 9.43
C THR A 55 -1.64 4.65 9.22
N PHE A 56 -2.34 4.01 10.15
CA PHE A 56 -3.77 3.75 10.03
C PHE A 56 -4.51 4.14 11.31
N ALA A 57 -5.65 4.81 11.15
CA ALA A 57 -6.62 4.97 12.22
C ALA A 57 -7.07 3.59 12.71
N LYS A 58 -7.28 3.47 14.03
CA LYS A 58 -7.72 2.21 14.69
C LYS A 58 -9.03 1.65 14.11
N THR A 59 -9.83 2.49 13.47
CA THR A 59 -11.12 2.13 12.85
C THR A 59 -11.00 1.56 11.43
N SER A 60 -9.80 1.54 10.85
CA SER A 60 -9.56 1.09 9.48
C SER A 60 -9.87 -0.39 9.27
N ARG A 61 -10.32 -0.74 8.06
CA ARG A 61 -10.73 -2.10 7.68
C ARG A 61 -10.05 -2.50 6.38
N ILE A 62 -9.32 -3.62 6.41
CA ILE A 62 -8.56 -4.13 5.27
C ILE A 62 -8.87 -5.62 5.15
N ASN A 63 -9.92 -5.95 4.38
CA ASN A 63 -10.54 -7.27 4.43
C ASN A 63 -10.81 -7.81 3.02
N ASN A 64 -10.72 -9.13 2.84
CA ASN A 64 -11.12 -9.81 1.59
C ASN A 64 -10.44 -9.24 0.33
N ASN A 65 -9.17 -8.83 0.42
CA ASN A 65 -8.38 -8.44 -0.74
C ASN A 65 -7.55 -9.63 -1.23
N ILE A 66 -7.38 -9.74 -2.55
CA ILE A 66 -6.57 -10.76 -3.21
C ILE A 66 -5.31 -10.10 -3.75
N GLY A 67 -4.15 -10.72 -3.55
CA GLY A 67 -2.83 -10.18 -3.91
C GLY A 67 -1.98 -9.90 -2.66
N ASP A 68 -0.70 -9.58 -2.86
CA ASP A 68 0.19 -9.20 -1.76
C ASP A 68 0.00 -7.71 -1.40
N LEU A 69 -0.23 -7.43 -0.12
CA LEU A 69 -0.49 -6.08 0.39
C LEU A 69 0.73 -5.48 1.12
N GLY A 70 1.75 -6.28 1.43
CA GLY A 70 2.95 -5.87 2.16
C GLY A 70 4.20 -5.84 1.28
N TYR A 71 4.02 -5.76 -0.04
CA TYR A 71 5.12 -5.92 -0.97
C TYR A 71 6.06 -4.72 -0.92
N ASN A 72 7.35 -4.94 -0.68
CA ASN A 72 8.34 -3.87 -0.70
C ASN A 72 8.70 -3.50 -2.14
N LYS A 73 8.24 -2.33 -2.58
CA LYS A 73 8.46 -1.77 -3.92
C LYS A 73 9.95 -1.60 -4.26
N GLN A 74 10.85 -1.48 -3.28
CA GLN A 74 12.29 -1.47 -3.55
C GLN A 74 12.75 -2.79 -4.22
N TYR A 75 12.07 -3.92 -3.96
CA TYR A 75 12.27 -5.17 -4.71
C TYR A 75 11.51 -5.20 -6.05
N TYR A 76 10.42 -4.45 -6.20
CA TYR A 76 9.69 -4.33 -7.48
C TYR A 76 10.62 -3.73 -8.55
N ASN A 77 11.28 -2.62 -8.21
CA ASN A 77 12.21 -1.92 -9.11
C ASN A 77 13.50 -2.71 -9.37
N ALA A 78 13.90 -3.60 -8.46
CA ALA A 78 15.06 -4.48 -8.63
C ALA A 78 14.82 -5.58 -9.69
N ILE A 79 13.56 -5.97 -9.92
CA ILE A 79 13.20 -7.03 -10.88
C ILE A 79 12.92 -6.45 -12.28
N GLU A 80 12.38 -5.22 -12.37
CA GLU A 80 12.06 -4.58 -13.67
C GLU A 80 13.18 -3.68 -14.25
N GLY A 81 14.36 -3.54 -13.60
CA GLY A 81 15.58 -3.05 -14.28
C GLY A 81 16.32 -1.83 -13.69
N GLY A 82 16.35 -1.64 -12.37
CA GLY A 82 17.22 -0.65 -11.73
C GLY A 82 18.40 -1.28 -10.99
N ASP A 83 19.63 -0.90 -11.33
CA ASP A 83 20.86 -1.33 -10.63
C ASP A 83 20.73 -1.18 -9.11
N VAL A 84 20.64 -2.30 -8.40
CA VAL A 84 20.65 -2.34 -6.94
C VAL A 84 22.06 -2.04 -6.46
N LYS A 85 22.31 -0.79 -6.05
CA LYS A 85 23.54 -0.41 -5.32
C LYS A 85 23.27 -0.47 -3.81
N TRP A 86 23.81 -1.50 -3.17
CA TRP A 86 23.93 -1.56 -1.71
C TRP A 86 25.09 -0.67 -1.25
N LYS A 87 24.89 0.09 -0.17
CA LYS A 87 25.95 0.64 0.68
C LYS A 87 25.97 -0.10 2.00
#